data_AF-A0A819IP18-F1
#
_entry.id   AF-A0A819IP18-F1
#
_cell.length_a   1.000
_cell.length_b   1.000
_cell.length_c   1.000
_cell.angle_alpha   90.00
_cell.angle_beta   90.00
_cell.angle_gamma   90.00
#
_symmetry.space_group_name_H-M   'P 1'
#
loop_
_entity.id
_entity.type
_entity.pdbx_description
1 polymer ?
#
loop_
_entity_poly.entity_id
_entity_poly.type
_entity_poly.pdbx_seq_one_letter_code
_entity_poly.pdbx_strand_id
1 'polypeptide(L)'
;DIERVLYRSSIEEQSDGNGFDVYSISNYGKLTYCSLQGQISILDKIRFNNDLKHSFIIHLKQGNWLMDYISIRLKIHSNTKQLGEWYDIFNHIKNLSRLIISSYFDLILNKS
;
A
#
# COMPACT_ATOMS: atom_id res chain seq x y z
N ASP A 1 -2.33 -15.48 -9.09
CA ASP A 1 -1.66 -14.16 -9.16
C ASP A 1 -2.51 -13.03 -8.62
N ILE A 2 -3.75 -12.86 -9.12
CA ILE A 2 -4.67 -11.80 -8.64
C ILE A 2 -4.94 -11.90 -7.13
N GLU A 3 -5.13 -13.10 -6.59
CA GLU A 3 -5.32 -13.30 -5.14
C GLU A 3 -4.12 -12.81 -4.33
N ARG A 4 -2.89 -13.04 -4.78
CA ARG A 4 -1.68 -12.51 -4.12
C ARG A 4 -1.64 -10.98 -4.18
N VAL A 5 -2.07 -10.39 -5.29
CA VAL A 5 -2.10 -8.94 -5.47
C VAL A 5 -3.16 -8.27 -4.58
N LEU A 6 -4.34 -8.88 -4.46
CA LEU A 6 -5.51 -8.27 -3.82
C LEU A 6 -5.85 -8.81 -2.43
N TYR A 7 -5.68 -10.10 -2.15
CA TYR A 7 -6.19 -10.78 -0.95
C TYR A 7 -5.20 -11.77 -0.32
N ARG A 8 -4.01 -11.31 0.07
CA ARG A 8 -2.99 -12.11 0.76
C ARG A 8 -2.98 -11.81 2.25
N SER A 9 -3.12 -12.86 3.06
CA SER A 9 -3.06 -12.78 4.52
C SER A 9 -1.62 -12.78 5.05
N SER A 10 -1.46 -12.40 6.32
CA SER A 10 -0.19 -12.43 7.06
C SER A 10 0.47 -13.82 7.04
N ILE A 11 -0.31 -14.87 7.33
CA ILE A 11 0.18 -16.25 7.41
C ILE A 11 0.73 -16.70 6.05
N GLU A 12 -0.04 -16.46 4.99
CA GLU A 12 0.36 -16.86 3.65
C GLU A 12 1.58 -16.10 3.15
N GLU A 13 1.67 -14.80 3.42
CA GLU A 13 2.82 -13.96 3.03
C GLU A 13 4.09 -14.41 3.77
N GLN A 14 3.99 -14.67 5.07
CA GLN A 14 5.12 -15.16 5.87
C GLN A 14 5.57 -16.55 5.43
N SER A 15 4.64 -17.41 4.98
CA SER A 15 4.98 -18.75 4.50
C SER A 15 5.88 -18.77 3.27
N ASP A 16 5.91 -17.67 2.50
CA ASP A 16 6.80 -17.52 1.35
C ASP A 16 8.27 -17.27 1.76
N GLY A 17 8.54 -16.99 3.04
CA GLY A 17 9.91 -16.87 3.56
C GLY A 17 10.66 -15.60 3.14
N ASN A 18 9.98 -14.62 2.54
CA ASN A 18 10.61 -13.42 1.98
C ASN A 18 10.70 -12.24 2.96
N GLY A 19 10.28 -12.44 4.23
CA GLY A 19 10.35 -11.41 5.28
C GLY A 19 9.25 -10.34 5.23
N PHE A 20 8.17 -10.57 4.47
CA PHE A 20 7.01 -9.68 4.43
C PHE A 20 5.93 -10.12 5.42
N ASP A 21 5.21 -9.13 5.96
CA ASP A 21 4.02 -9.31 6.78
C ASP A 21 3.00 -8.22 6.42
N VAL A 22 1.82 -8.26 7.04
CA VAL A 22 0.85 -7.19 7.00
C VAL A 22 1.50 -5.87 7.43
N TYR A 23 1.27 -4.82 6.65
CA TYR A 23 1.83 -3.51 6.95
C TYR A 23 1.27 -2.98 8.27
N SER A 24 2.10 -2.31 9.06
CA SER A 24 1.69 -1.69 10.34
C SER A 24 1.86 -0.19 10.28
N ILE A 25 0.83 0.54 10.73
CA ILE A 25 0.80 1.99 10.76
C ILE A 25 0.80 2.46 12.21
N SER A 26 1.73 3.35 12.54
CA SER A 26 1.80 3.98 13.86
C SER A 26 0.48 4.66 14.19
N ASN A 27 -0.02 4.46 15.41
CA ASN A 27 -1.31 5.01 15.89
C ASN A 27 -2.54 4.55 15.07
N TYR A 28 -2.45 3.40 14.40
CA TYR A 28 -3.59 2.73 13.76
C TYR A 28 -3.56 1.22 13.98
N GLY A 29 -2.41 0.58 13.74
CA GLY A 29 -2.20 -0.85 13.87
C GLY A 29 -1.92 -1.54 12.54
N LYS A 30 -2.03 -2.88 12.54
CA LYS A 30 -1.80 -3.73 11.37
C LYS A 30 -2.97 -3.64 10.38
N LEU A 31 -2.65 -3.69 9.09
CA LEU A 31 -3.64 -3.83 8.03
C LEU A 31 -4.24 -5.24 8.03
N THR A 32 -5.45 -5.38 7.50
CA THR A 32 -6.15 -6.67 7.40
C THR A 32 -5.45 -7.63 6.44
N TYR A 33 -4.93 -7.10 5.32
CA TYR A 33 -4.23 -7.86 4.29
C TYR A 33 -2.88 -7.22 3.98
N CYS A 34 -1.93 -8.05 3.55
CA CYS A 34 -0.68 -7.58 2.99
C CYS A 34 -0.98 -6.82 1.70
N SER A 35 -1.77 -7.47 0.85
CA SER A 35 -2.23 -7.03 -0.47
C SER A 35 -2.95 -5.69 -0.53
N LEU A 36 -3.13 -5.20 -1.77
CA LEU A 36 -3.69 -3.89 -2.08
C LEU A 36 -5.06 -3.62 -1.44
N GLN A 37 -5.88 -4.66 -1.25
CA GLN A 37 -7.19 -4.51 -0.61
C GLN A 37 -7.07 -3.96 0.83
N GLY A 38 -5.99 -4.28 1.54
CA GLY A 38 -5.73 -3.76 2.88
C GLY A 38 -5.64 -2.24 2.89
N GLN A 39 -4.97 -1.65 1.89
CA GLN A 39 -4.85 -0.21 1.74
C GLN A 39 -6.14 0.40 1.16
N ILE A 40 -6.72 -0.21 0.12
CA ILE A 40 -7.95 0.26 -0.55
C ILE A 40 -9.11 0.36 0.46
N SER A 41 -9.32 -0.66 1.28
CA SER A 41 -10.42 -0.68 2.26
C SER A 41 -10.34 0.44 3.32
N ILE A 42 -9.14 0.90 3.65
CA ILE A 42 -8.94 2.04 4.54
C ILE A 42 -9.20 3.35 3.80
N LEU A 43 -8.67 3.48 2.58
CA LEU A 43 -8.90 4.65 1.74
C LEU A 43 -10.39 4.85 1.44
N ASP A 44 -11.14 3.79 1.18
CA ASP A 44 -12.60 3.82 1.04
C ASP A 44 -13.29 4.43 2.27
N LYS A 45 -12.93 3.97 3.47
CA LYS A 45 -13.48 4.50 4.73
C LYS A 45 -13.11 5.96 4.94
N ILE A 46 -11.88 6.34 4.61
CA ILE A 46 -11.42 7.74 4.74
C ILE A 46 -12.19 8.65 3.79
N ARG A 47 -12.37 8.23 2.53
CA ARG A 47 -13.14 8.98 1.54
C ARG A 47 -14.60 9.14 1.96
N PHE A 48 -15.23 8.03 2.35
CA PHE A 48 -16.62 8.03 2.78
C PHE A 48 -16.86 8.99 3.94
N ASN A 49 -15.93 9.07 4.89
CA ASN A 49 -16.03 9.95 6.06
C ASN A 49 -15.37 11.33 5.88
N ASN A 50 -14.74 11.61 4.74
CA ASN A 50 -13.89 12.78 4.51
C ASN A 50 -12.84 13.02 5.63
N ASP A 51 -12.25 11.94 6.16
CA ASP A 51 -11.33 12.00 7.32
C ASP A 51 -9.87 12.24 6.90
N LEU A 52 -9.57 13.48 6.53
CA LEU A 52 -8.21 13.90 6.16
C LEU A 52 -7.20 13.87 7.33
N LYS A 53 -7.69 13.69 8.57
CA LYS A 53 -6.88 13.61 9.80
C LYS A 53 -6.58 12.16 10.20
N HIS A 54 -7.05 11.18 9.44
CA HIS A 54 -6.83 9.77 9.72
C HIS A 54 -5.34 9.41 9.78
N SER A 55 -4.95 8.54 10.72
CA SER A 55 -3.56 8.10 10.92
C SER A 55 -2.90 7.58 9.63
N PHE A 56 -3.67 6.91 8.76
CA PHE A 56 -3.20 6.46 7.43
C PHE A 56 -2.76 7.62 6.52
N ILE A 57 -3.53 8.71 6.48
CA ILE A 57 -3.18 9.91 5.68
C ILE A 57 -1.94 10.57 6.26
N ILE A 58 -1.88 10.71 7.59
CA ILE A 58 -0.72 11.28 8.28
C ILE A 58 0.53 10.44 7.97
N HIS A 59 0.42 9.11 8.04
CA HIS A 59 1.51 8.19 7.73
C HIS A 59 2.05 8.34 6.31
N LEU A 60 1.17 8.43 5.31
CA LEU A 60 1.54 8.70 3.91
C LEU A 60 2.27 10.04 3.73
N LYS A 61 1.96 11.03 4.57
CA LYS A 61 2.63 12.35 4.54
C LYS A 61 3.99 12.34 5.24
N GLN A 62 4.16 11.48 6.24
CA GLN A 62 5.38 11.39 7.03
C GLN A 62 6.51 10.65 6.31
N GLY A 63 6.18 9.71 5.43
CA GLY A 63 7.21 9.01 4.68
C GLY A 63 6.69 8.13 3.55
N ASN A 64 7.63 7.48 2.89
CA ASN A 64 7.40 6.77 1.63
C ASN A 64 7.28 5.25 1.80
N TRP A 65 7.40 4.77 3.05
CA TRP A 65 7.58 3.35 3.37
C TRP A 65 6.46 2.44 2.84
N LEU A 66 5.20 2.88 2.85
CA LEU A 66 4.10 2.07 2.34
C LEU A 66 4.18 1.88 0.81
N MET A 67 4.64 2.91 0.09
CA MET A 67 4.85 2.82 -1.36
C MET A 67 5.99 1.85 -1.69
N ASP A 68 7.08 1.92 -0.93
CA ASP A 68 8.20 0.99 -1.05
C ASP A 68 7.76 -0.45 -0.76
N TYR A 69 7.01 -0.64 0.33
CA TYR A 69 6.44 -1.94 0.71
C TYR A 69 5.62 -2.57 -0.42
N ILE A 70 4.71 -1.82 -1.05
CA ILE A 70 3.87 -2.32 -2.15
C ILE A 70 4.73 -2.76 -3.34
N SER A 71 5.63 -1.89 -3.80
CA SER A 71 6.45 -2.13 -4.99
C SER A 71 7.42 -3.31 -4.79
N ILE A 72 8.14 -3.34 -3.66
CA ILE A 72 9.13 -4.38 -3.37
C ILE A 72 8.46 -5.74 -3.18
N ARG A 73 7.35 -5.82 -2.41
CA ARG A 73 6.65 -7.09 -2.17
C ARG A 73 6.21 -7.75 -3.48
N LEU A 74 5.66 -6.97 -4.40
CA LEU A 74 5.20 -7.50 -5.69
C LEU A 74 6.37 -7.91 -6.60
N LYS A 75 7.52 -7.22 -6.53
CA LYS A 75 8.70 -7.52 -7.36
C LYS A 75 9.40 -8.82 -7.02
N ILE A 76 9.22 -9.34 -5.81
CA ILE A 76 9.90 -10.57 -5.37
C ILE A 76 9.38 -11.82 -6.08
N HIS A 77 8.10 -11.83 -6.45
CA HIS A 77 7.52 -12.97 -7.13
C HIS A 77 7.51 -12.73 -8.64
N SER A 78 8.01 -13.70 -9.41
CA SER A 78 8.12 -13.60 -10.87
C SER A 78 6.79 -13.31 -11.55
N ASN A 79 5.69 -13.87 -11.03
CA ASN A 79 4.33 -13.70 -11.54
C ASN A 79 3.72 -12.30 -11.26
N THR A 80 4.15 -11.60 -10.22
CA THR A 80 3.68 -10.23 -9.90
C THR A 80 4.73 -9.16 -10.19
N LYS A 81 5.91 -9.55 -10.69
CA LYS A 81 7.05 -8.66 -10.87
C LYS A 81 6.75 -7.48 -11.79
N GLN A 82 6.12 -7.74 -12.92
CA GLN A 82 5.76 -6.69 -13.89
C GLN A 82 4.82 -5.65 -13.26
N LEU A 83 3.87 -6.08 -12.42
CA LEU A 83 2.99 -5.16 -11.69
C LEU A 83 3.76 -4.39 -10.60
N GLY A 84 4.69 -5.04 -9.91
CA GLY A 84 5.57 -4.37 -8.94
C GLY A 84 6.46 -3.31 -9.59
N GLU A 85 6.96 -3.56 -10.80
CA GLU A 85 7.67 -2.56 -11.63
C GLU A 85 6.74 -1.43 -12.09
N TRP A 86 5.49 -1.72 -12.42
CA TRP A 86 4.49 -0.67 -12.70
C TRP A 86 4.28 0.24 -11.48
N TYR A 87 4.26 -0.32 -10.27
CA TYR A 87 4.19 0.44 -9.01
C TYR A 87 5.43 1.28 -8.70
N ASP A 88 6.52 1.17 -9.47
CA ASP A 88 7.63 2.13 -9.40
C ASP A 88 7.21 3.54 -9.85
N ILE A 89 5.99 3.72 -10.38
CA ILE A 89 5.34 5.03 -10.52
C ILE A 89 5.34 5.82 -9.19
N PHE A 90 5.35 5.13 -8.04
CA PHE A 90 5.48 5.81 -6.75
C PHE A 90 6.77 6.61 -6.61
N ASN A 91 7.84 6.30 -7.34
CA ASN A 91 9.07 7.09 -7.32
C ASN A 91 8.83 8.54 -7.79
N HIS A 92 7.86 8.77 -8.68
CA HIS A 92 7.44 10.11 -9.06
C HIS A 92 6.60 10.77 -7.95
N ILE A 93 5.69 10.01 -7.32
CA ILE A 93 4.80 10.51 -6.27
C ILE A 93 5.57 10.92 -5.00
N LYS A 94 6.64 10.19 -4.67
CA LYS A 94 7.52 10.47 -3.52
C LYS A 94 8.17 11.86 -3.56
N ASN A 95 8.29 12.46 -4.75
CA ASN A 95 8.86 13.79 -4.96
C ASN A 95 7.83 14.92 -4.89
N LEU A 96 6.54 14.59 -4.78
CA LEU A 96 5.47 15.58 -4.69
C LEU A 96 5.44 16.23 -3.29
N SER A 97 4.76 17.38 -3.21
CA SER A 97 4.45 18.01 -1.93
C SER A 97 3.69 17.05 -1.01
N ARG A 98 4.04 17.04 0.27
CA ARG A 98 3.35 16.25 1.31
C ARG A 98 1.87 16.60 1.44
N LEU A 99 1.43 17.74 0.92
CA LEU A 99 0.01 18.11 0.91
C LEU A 99 -0.82 17.26 -0.06
N ILE A 100 -0.25 16.84 -1.18
CA ILE A 100 -0.98 16.15 -2.28
C ILE A 100 -0.63 14.67 -2.40
N ILE A 101 0.43 14.21 -1.71
CA ILE A 101 0.95 12.86 -1.85
C ILE A 101 -0.09 11.78 -1.56
N SER A 102 -0.94 11.98 -0.55
CA SER A 102 -2.01 11.05 -0.20
C SER A 102 -3.08 10.95 -1.28
N SER A 103 -3.38 12.05 -1.96
CA SER A 103 -4.37 12.09 -3.05
C SER A 103 -3.87 11.35 -4.30
N TYR A 104 -2.58 11.51 -4.65
CA TYR A 104 -1.99 10.78 -5.76
C TYR A 104 -1.81 9.29 -5.45
N PHE A 105 -1.43 8.96 -4.22
CA PHE A 105 -1.40 7.57 -3.78
C PHE A 105 -2.77 6.90 -3.90
N ASP A 106 -3.82 7.57 -3.44
CA ASP A 106 -5.20 7.11 -3.54
C ASP A 106 -5.66 6.93 -5.00
N LEU A 107 -5.32 7.90 -5.86
CA LEU A 107 -5.60 7.86 -7.29
C LEU A 107 -4.96 6.63 -7.95
N ILE A 108 -3.69 6.36 -7.65
CA ILE A 108 -2.99 5.20 -8.20
C ILE A 108 -3.69 3.91 -7.77
N LEU A 109 -3.99 3.72 -6.49
CA LEU A 109 -4.55 2.45 -6.01
C LEU A 109 -5.98 2.15 -6.47
N ASN A 110 -6.76 3.18 -6.83
CA ASN A 110 -8.17 3.00 -7.20
C ASN A 110 -8.44 3.12 -8.69
N LYS A 111 -7.48 3.61 -9.48
CA LYS A 111 -7.60 3.70 -10.95
C LYS A 111 -6.60 2.82 -11.70
N SER A 112 -5.73 2.10 -10.99
CA SER A 112 -4.83 1.07 -11.53
C SER A 112 -5.56 -0.21 -11.90
#